data_AF-A0A369GVP0-F1
#
_entry.id   AF-A0A369GVP0-F1
#
_cell.length_a   1.000
_cell.length_b   1.000
_cell.length_c   1.000
_cell.angle_alpha   90.00
_cell.angle_beta   90.00
_cell.angle_gamma   90.00
#
_symmetry.space_group_name_H-M   'P 1'
#
loop_
_entity.id
_entity.type
_entity.pdbx_description
1 polymer ?
#
loop_
_entity_poly.entity_id
_entity_poly.type
_entity_poly.pdbx_seq_one_letter_code
_entity_poly.pdbx_strand_id
1 'polypeptide(L)'
;MRDAADGRAIQQDSESGLLFVQSSMPDAGRYCLDAKSVLWDAGNNACIIDSTFRFQCLDPTPGFGRWRLRRGANGRTLVTVDGSAQFKACPAEEGGIMVWGALKDNSPGCRALHLVASDLDGACREY
;
A
#
# COMPACT_ATOMS: atom_id res chain seq x y z
N MET A 1 0.89 7.47 -2.58
CA MET A 1 0.23 6.34 -3.27
C MET A 1 -1.26 6.62 -3.41
N ARG A 2 -1.93 6.14 -4.47
CA ARG A 2 -3.35 6.45 -4.76
C ARG A 2 -4.12 5.23 -5.27
N ASP A 3 -5.44 5.22 -5.10
CA ASP A 3 -6.34 4.27 -5.77
C ASP A 3 -6.41 4.57 -7.28
N ALA A 4 -6.23 3.55 -8.11
CA ALA A 4 -6.39 3.66 -9.56
C ALA A 4 -7.82 4.00 -10.01
N ALA A 5 -8.85 3.62 -9.26
CA ALA A 5 -10.24 3.79 -9.68
C ALA A 5 -10.65 5.26 -9.72
N ASP A 6 -10.31 6.03 -8.68
CA ASP A 6 -10.80 7.40 -8.46
C ASP A 6 -9.69 8.41 -8.12
N GLY A 7 -8.43 7.97 -8.02
CA GLY A 7 -7.29 8.83 -7.72
C GLY A 7 -7.20 9.28 -6.26
N ARG A 8 -8.04 8.75 -5.37
CA ARG A 8 -7.97 9.08 -3.94
C ARG A 8 -6.64 8.64 -3.34
N ALA A 9 -6.11 9.46 -2.45
CA ALA A 9 -4.89 9.14 -1.73
C ALA A 9 -5.13 7.96 -0.78
N ILE A 10 -4.09 7.13 -0.63
CA ILE A 10 -4.03 6.10 0.40
C ILE A 10 -3.50 6.74 1.67
N GLN A 11 -4.29 6.68 2.73
CA GLN A 11 -3.89 7.12 4.07
C GLN A 11 -3.19 5.99 4.81
N GLN A 12 -2.29 6.32 5.72
CA GLN A 12 -1.69 5.36 6.65
C GLN A 12 -1.99 5.81 8.07
N ASP A 13 -2.47 4.89 8.89
CA ASP A 13 -2.57 5.11 10.32
C ASP A 13 -1.18 5.00 10.95
N SER A 14 -0.74 6.03 11.68
CA SER A 14 0.64 6.11 12.19
C SER A 14 0.91 5.16 13.35
N GLU A 15 -0.14 4.70 14.05
CA GLU A 15 0.00 3.81 15.21
C GLU A 15 0.03 2.34 14.77
N SER A 16 -0.94 1.92 13.96
CA SER A 16 -1.04 0.54 13.47
C SER A 16 -0.25 0.27 12.19
N GLY A 17 0.15 1.32 11.46
CA GLY A 17 0.78 1.22 10.14
C GLY A 17 -0.18 0.76 9.04
N LEU A 18 -1.47 0.54 9.33
CA LEU A 18 -2.45 0.03 8.38
C LEU A 18 -2.82 1.09 7.33
N LEU A 19 -3.03 0.64 6.10
CA LEU A 19 -3.36 1.52 4.98
C LEU A 19 -4.86 1.56 4.74
N PHE A 20 -5.39 2.73 4.45
CA PHE A 20 -6.81 2.98 4.24
C PHE A 20 -7.09 3.77 2.96
N VAL A 21 -8.26 3.53 2.41
CA VAL A 21 -8.93 4.31 1.36
C VAL A 21 -10.08 5.05 2.05
N GLN A 22 -10.17 6.36 1.84
CA GLN A 22 -11.27 7.19 2.38
C GLN A 22 -11.34 7.20 3.92
N SER A 23 -10.21 7.31 4.61
CA SER A 23 -10.24 7.63 6.04
C SER A 23 -10.24 9.15 6.26
N SER A 24 -10.65 9.58 7.46
CA SER A 24 -10.48 10.96 7.93
C SER A 24 -9.05 11.29 8.37
N MET A 25 -8.11 10.35 8.18
CA MET A 25 -6.72 10.55 8.60
C MET A 25 -6.05 11.59 7.70
N PRO A 26 -5.27 12.51 8.27
CA PRO A 26 -4.74 13.66 7.54
C PRO A 26 -3.64 13.27 6.52
N ASP A 27 -2.91 12.18 6.76
CA ASP A 27 -1.68 11.90 6.02
C ASP A 27 -1.86 10.85 4.92
N ALA A 28 -1.63 11.29 3.68
CA ALA A 28 -1.32 10.39 2.58
C ALA A 28 0.13 9.93 2.72
N GLY A 29 0.36 8.63 2.89
CA GLY A 29 1.71 8.10 3.10
C GLY A 29 2.66 8.44 1.95
N ARG A 30 3.84 8.98 2.30
CA ARG A 30 5.01 8.96 1.41
C ARG A 30 5.70 7.61 1.58
N TYR A 31 5.94 6.94 0.47
CA TYR A 31 6.57 5.63 0.45
C TYR A 31 7.83 5.67 -0.37
N CYS A 32 8.79 4.81 -0.03
CA CYS A 32 10.00 4.65 -0.78
C CYS A 32 10.28 3.19 -1.14
N LEU A 33 10.63 2.95 -2.39
CA LEU A 33 11.03 1.64 -2.87
C LEU A 33 12.54 1.58 -3.04
N ASP A 34 13.22 0.78 -2.22
CA ASP A 34 14.68 0.68 -2.25
C ASP A 34 15.20 -0.28 -3.36
N ALA A 35 16.53 -0.33 -3.52
CA ALA A 35 17.18 -1.19 -4.50
C ALA A 35 17.00 -2.70 -4.22
N LYS A 36 16.63 -3.08 -2.99
CA LYS A 36 16.36 -4.46 -2.57
C LYS A 36 14.88 -4.84 -2.78
N SER A 37 14.08 -3.99 -3.41
CA SER A 37 12.64 -4.21 -3.61
C SER A 37 11.85 -4.24 -2.30
N VAL A 38 12.29 -3.48 -1.29
CA VAL A 38 11.54 -3.26 -0.05
C VAL A 38 10.84 -1.92 -0.13
N LEU A 39 9.55 -1.90 0.19
CA LEU A 39 8.75 -0.68 0.30
C LEU A 39 8.82 -0.19 1.74
N TRP A 40 9.19 1.07 1.94
CA TRP A 40 9.34 1.74 3.22
C TRP A 40 8.33 2.88 3.31
N ASP A 41 7.83 3.18 4.50
CA ASP A 41 7.07 4.40 4.77
C ASP A 41 7.97 5.59 5.14
N ALA A 42 7.37 6.73 5.49
CA ALA A 42 8.09 7.93 5.91
C ALA A 42 8.77 7.78 7.30
N GLY A 43 8.34 6.82 8.11
CA GLY A 43 8.88 6.50 9.44
C GLY A 43 9.99 5.46 9.42
N ASN A 44 10.47 5.05 8.25
CA ASN A 44 11.45 3.97 8.05
C ASN A 44 10.95 2.60 8.50
N ASN A 45 9.63 2.36 8.43
CA ASN A 45 9.04 1.04 8.61
C ASN A 45 8.93 0.34 7.27
N ALA A 46 9.35 -0.92 7.21
CA ALA A 46 9.10 -1.77 6.06
C ALA A 46 7.61 -2.11 5.98
N CYS A 47 7.09 -2.00 4.77
CA CYS A 47 5.74 -2.38 4.42
C CYS A 47 5.69 -3.87 4.07
N ILE A 48 4.70 -4.56 4.64
CA ILE A 48 4.49 -6.00 4.45
C ILE A 48 3.02 -6.30 4.16
N ILE A 49 2.79 -7.47 3.56
CA ILE A 49 1.51 -8.15 3.62
C ILE A 49 1.67 -9.26 4.67
N ASP A 50 0.99 -9.14 5.80
CA ASP A 50 1.14 -10.09 6.91
C ASP A 50 0.45 -11.44 6.62
N SER A 51 0.57 -12.40 7.54
CA SER A 51 -0.05 -13.72 7.41
C SER A 51 -1.58 -13.71 7.39
N THR A 52 -2.20 -12.59 7.78
CA THR A 52 -3.65 -12.34 7.71
C THR A 52 -4.03 -11.50 6.48
N PHE A 53 -3.06 -11.25 5.59
CA PHE A 53 -3.18 -10.46 4.36
C PHE A 53 -3.41 -8.96 4.57
N ARG A 54 -3.16 -8.43 5.77
CA ARG A 54 -3.20 -6.98 6.01
C ARG A 54 -2.00 -6.31 5.35
N PHE A 55 -2.24 -5.20 4.68
CA PHE A 55 -1.17 -4.32 4.23
C PHE A 55 -0.90 -3.30 5.34
N GLN A 56 0.30 -3.39 5.95
CA GLN A 56 0.76 -2.46 6.97
C GLN A 56 2.24 -2.07 6.78
N CYS A 57 2.62 -0.90 7.28
CA CYS A 57 4.01 -0.44 7.40
C CYS A 57 4.30 -0.09 8.86
N LEU A 58 4.73 -1.09 9.64
CA LEU A 58 5.07 -0.95 11.07
C LEU A 58 6.21 -1.90 11.50
N ASP A 59 6.80 -2.64 10.55
CA ASP A 59 7.86 -3.60 10.86
C ASP A 59 9.20 -3.02 10.41
N PRO A 60 10.18 -2.79 11.30
CA PRO A 60 11.51 -2.35 10.87
C PRO A 60 12.27 -3.43 10.08
N THR A 61 11.83 -4.68 10.15
CA THR A 61 12.41 -5.81 9.43
C THR A 61 11.71 -5.97 8.08
N PRO A 62 12.45 -5.92 6.96
CA PRO A 62 11.87 -6.25 5.66
C PRO A 62 11.24 -7.64 5.66
N GLY A 63 9.95 -7.70 5.34
CA GLY A 63 9.30 -8.97 5.05
C GLY A 63 9.83 -9.60 3.75
N PHE A 64 9.35 -10.82 3.45
CA PHE A 64 9.78 -11.56 2.26
C PHE A 64 9.14 -11.08 0.95
N GLY A 65 8.18 -10.16 1.02
CA GLY A 65 7.48 -9.62 -0.15
C GLY A 65 8.38 -8.75 -1.02
N ARG A 66 8.34 -8.95 -2.34
CA ARG A 66 9.13 -8.18 -3.32
C ARG A 66 8.27 -7.09 -3.94
N TRP A 67 8.49 -5.86 -3.51
CA TRP A 67 7.77 -4.69 -3.99
C TRP A 67 8.40 -4.14 -5.28
N ARG A 68 7.58 -3.72 -6.24
CA ARG A 68 8.04 -3.12 -7.50
C ARG A 68 7.07 -2.07 -8.01
N LEU A 69 7.60 -1.18 -8.84
CA LEU A 69 6.80 -0.31 -9.70
C LEU A 69 6.75 -0.91 -11.11
N ARG A 70 5.54 -1.05 -11.65
CA ARG A 70 5.30 -1.54 -13.02
C ARG A 70 4.48 -0.53 -13.80
N ARG A 71 4.97 -0.10 -14.96
CA ARG A 71 4.20 0.74 -15.87
C ARG A 71 3.04 -0.07 -16.47
N GLY A 72 1.81 0.35 -16.21
CA GLY A 72 0.59 -0.23 -16.75
C GLY A 72 0.34 0.20 -18.19
N ALA A 73 -0.54 -0.53 -18.89
CA ALA A 73 -0.88 -0.25 -20.29
C ALA A 73 -1.52 1.13 -20.52
N ASN A 74 -2.19 1.67 -19.50
CA ASN A 74 -2.76 3.03 -19.50
C ASN A 74 -1.75 4.13 -19.11
N GLY A 75 -0.46 3.81 -19.03
CA GLY A 75 0.61 4.74 -18.67
C GLY A 75 0.78 5.00 -17.18
N ARG A 76 -0.11 4.50 -16.31
CA ARG A 76 0.00 4.66 -14.85
C ARG A 76 1.06 3.73 -14.27
N THR A 77 1.79 4.19 -13.26
CA THR A 77 2.76 3.37 -12.53
C THR A 77 2.06 2.61 -11.40
N LEU A 78 1.89 1.30 -11.56
CA LEU A 78 1.26 0.44 -10.57
C LEU A 78 2.29 -0.03 -9.54
N VAL A 79 1.87 -0.09 -8.28
CA VAL A 79 2.59 -0.80 -7.22
C VAL A 79 2.25 -2.28 -7.34
N THR A 80 3.27 -3.13 -7.26
CA THR A 80 3.12 -4.58 -7.24
C THR A 80 3.88 -5.18 -6.09
N VAL A 81 3.34 -6.26 -5.51
CA VAL A 81 4.01 -7.11 -4.53
C VAL A 81 4.00 -8.54 -5.03
N ASP A 82 5.16 -9.19 -5.04
CA ASP A 82 5.35 -10.57 -5.53
C ASP A 82 4.79 -10.79 -6.95
N GLY A 83 4.90 -9.77 -7.81
CA GLY A 83 4.43 -9.80 -9.19
C GLY A 83 2.93 -9.50 -9.39
N SER A 84 2.14 -9.43 -8.31
CA SER A 84 0.73 -9.05 -8.35
C SER A 84 0.56 -7.55 -8.17
N ALA A 85 -0.29 -6.93 -9.00
CA ALA A 85 -0.76 -5.55 -8.82
C ALA A 85 -2.11 -5.47 -8.09
N GLN A 86 -2.67 -6.62 -7.72
CA GLN A 86 -4.01 -6.70 -7.15
C GLN A 86 -3.94 -6.55 -5.64
N PHE A 87 -4.80 -5.67 -5.14
CA PHE A 87 -5.08 -5.46 -3.73
C PHE A 87 -6.59 -5.54 -3.52
N LYS A 88 -7.03 -5.51 -2.27
CA LYS A 88 -8.43 -5.37 -1.92
C LYS A 88 -8.63 -4.18 -1.01
N ALA A 89 -9.76 -3.51 -1.17
CA ALA A 89 -10.23 -2.48 -0.27
C ALA A 89 -11.48 -3.04 0.42
N CYS A 90 -11.44 -3.21 1.75
CA CYS A 90 -12.51 -3.82 2.53
C CYS A 90 -12.88 -2.92 3.72
N PRO A 91 -14.15 -2.87 4.15
CA PRO A 91 -14.53 -2.20 5.39
C PRO A 91 -13.72 -2.74 6.57
N ALA A 92 -13.19 -1.85 7.40
CA ALA A 92 -12.52 -2.22 8.65
C ALA A 92 -13.51 -2.20 9.82
N GLU A 93 -13.27 -3.04 10.84
CA GLU A 93 -14.14 -3.10 12.04
C GLU A 93 -14.15 -1.77 12.81
N GLU A 94 -13.01 -1.08 12.84
CA GLU A 94 -12.80 0.22 13.49
C GLU A 94 -13.32 1.40 12.65
N GLY A 95 -13.83 1.14 11.44
CA GLY A 95 -14.32 2.13 10.50
C GLY A 95 -13.35 2.45 9.36
N GLY A 96 -13.88 3.00 8.26
CA GLY A 96 -13.12 3.27 7.03
C GLY A 96 -12.97 2.03 6.13
N ILE A 97 -12.16 2.15 5.07
CA ILE A 97 -11.91 1.07 4.11
C ILE A 97 -10.42 0.73 4.13
N MET A 98 -10.04 -0.37 4.73
CA MET A 98 -8.64 -0.81 4.82
C MET A 98 -8.17 -1.49 3.53
N VAL A 99 -6.87 -1.39 3.25
CA VAL A 99 -6.19 -2.02 2.13
C VAL A 99 -5.60 -3.37 2.56
N TRP A 100 -5.83 -4.39 1.74
CA TRP A 100 -5.42 -5.77 1.96
C TRP A 100 -4.68 -6.32 0.74
N GLY A 101 -3.90 -7.38 0.95
CA GLY A 101 -3.31 -8.17 -0.12
C GLY A 101 -4.35 -8.92 -0.96
N ALA A 102 -3.96 -9.35 -2.16
CA ALA A 102 -4.85 -10.00 -3.14
C ALA A 102 -5.60 -11.23 -2.58
N LEU A 103 -4.99 -11.94 -1.63
CA LEU A 103 -5.49 -13.20 -1.09
C LEU A 103 -6.56 -13.04 0.00
N LYS A 104 -6.81 -11.82 0.51
CA LYS A 104 -7.89 -11.58 1.48
C LYS A 104 -9.24 -12.06 0.92
N ASP A 105 -10.03 -12.79 1.70
CA ASP A 105 -11.33 -13.29 1.24
C ASP A 105 -12.27 -12.18 0.76
N ASN A 106 -13.07 -12.51 -0.26
CA ASN A 106 -14.15 -11.64 -0.76
C ASN A 106 -15.30 -11.65 0.25
N SER A 107 -15.35 -10.63 1.10
CA SER A 107 -16.48 -10.39 2.02
C SER A 107 -17.38 -9.27 1.45
N PRO A 108 -18.65 -9.18 1.87
CA PRO A 108 -19.52 -8.07 1.48
C PRO A 108 -18.85 -6.71 1.74
N GLY A 109 -18.90 -5.81 0.75
CA GLY A 109 -18.26 -4.50 0.81
C GLY A 109 -16.78 -4.48 0.41
N CYS A 110 -16.11 -5.63 0.27
CA CYS A 110 -14.78 -5.69 -0.32
C CYS A 110 -14.83 -5.46 -1.83
N ARG A 111 -13.85 -4.73 -2.36
CA ARG A 111 -13.64 -4.56 -3.80
C ARG A 111 -12.19 -4.75 -4.19
N ALA A 112 -11.96 -5.07 -5.46
CA ALA A 112 -10.62 -5.02 -6.04
C ALA A 112 -10.06 -3.59 -6.01
N LEU A 113 -8.76 -3.49 -5.78
CA LEU A 113 -8.00 -2.25 -5.69
C LEU A 113 -6.70 -2.40 -6.48
N HIS A 114 -6.31 -1.35 -7.18
CA HIS A 114 -4.97 -1.22 -7.74
C HIS A 114 -4.34 0.05 -7.18
N LEU A 115 -3.12 -0.07 -6.71
CA LEU A 115 -2.37 1.03 -6.12
C LEU A 115 -1.49 1.67 -7.18
N VAL A 116 -1.62 2.98 -7.35
CA VAL A 116 -0.83 3.79 -8.27
C VAL A 116 0.19 4.59 -7.47
N ALA A 117 1.44 4.53 -7.91
CA ALA A 117 2.45 5.48 -7.47
C ALA A 117 2.27 6.77 -8.26
N SER A 118 2.04 7.87 -7.54
CA SER A 118 1.95 9.24 -8.06
C SER A 118 3.06 10.07 -7.45
N ASP A 119 3.34 11.23 -8.07
CA ASP A 119 4.23 12.24 -7.49
C ASP A 119 5.63 11.66 -7.18
N LEU A 120 6.11 10.80 -8.09
CA LEU A 120 7.41 10.12 -7.99
C LEU A 120 8.53 11.16 -8.04
N ASP A 121 9.37 11.19 -7.00
CA ASP A 121 10.49 12.11 -6.86
C ASP A 121 11.69 11.43 -6.21
N GLY A 122 12.89 11.81 -6.66
CA GLY A 122 14.16 11.49 -6.04
C GLY A 122 14.51 10.01 -5.90
N ALA A 123 15.46 9.75 -4.99
CA ALA A 123 15.84 8.45 -4.48
C ALA A 123 15.41 8.35 -3.00
N CYS A 124 15.30 7.13 -2.48
CA CYS A 124 15.07 6.93 -1.05
C CYS A 124 16.14 7.67 -0.24
N ARG A 125 15.70 8.48 0.72
CA ARG A 125 16.61 8.94 1.76
C ARG A 125 16.92 7.73 2.60
N GLU A 126 18.18 7.30 2.56
CA GLU A 126 18.70 6.34 3.53
C GLU A 126 18.63 7.02 4.90
N TYR A 127 17.86 6.43 5.82
CA TYR A 127 17.81 6.83 7.23
C TYR A 127 18.42 5.71 8.06
#